data_AF-A0A8T3XJI5-F1
#
_entry.id   AF-A0A8T3XJI5-F1
#
_cell.length_a   1.000
_cell.length_b   1.000
_cell.length_c   1.000
_cell.angle_alpha   90.00
_cell.angle_beta   90.00
_cell.angle_gamma   90.00
#
_symmetry.space_group_name_H-M   'P 1'
#
loop_
_entity.id
_entity.type
_entity.pdbx_description
1 polymer ?
#
loop_
_entity_poly.entity_id
_entity_poly.type
_entity_poly.pdbx_seq_one_letter_code
_entity_poly.pdbx_strand_id
1 'polypeptide(L)' 'MLRRKYSDDENSDDDIDVYAKDVRESLLEDDELTPIEEAFLAGYEDAV' A
#
# COMPACT_ATOMS: atom_id res chain seq x y z
N MET A 1 -34.70 7.12 6.36
CA MET A 1 -33.67 7.35 5.33
C MET A 1 -32.44 7.94 6.01
N LEU A 2 -31.44 7.14 6.37
CA LEU A 2 -30.17 7.66 6.88
C LEU A 2 -29.15 7.63 5.74
N ARG A 3 -28.94 8.78 5.10
CA ARG A 3 -27.85 8.98 4.15
C ARG A 3 -26.58 9.20 4.98
N ARG A 4 -25.79 8.15 5.16
CA ARG A 4 -24.46 8.27 5.78
C ARG A 4 -23.57 9.04 4.80
N LYS A 5 -23.28 10.30 5.12
CA LYS A 5 -22.18 11.03 4.49
C LYS A 5 -20.91 10.41 5.04
N TYR A 6 -20.26 9.55 4.27
CA TYR A 6 -18.84 9.32 4.46
C TYR A 6 -18.18 10.60 3.92
N SER A 7 -17.66 11.42 4.83
CA SER A 7 -16.70 12.43 4.44
C SER A 7 -15.48 11.65 3.97
N ASP A 8 -15.20 11.77 2.68
CA ASP A 8 -14.00 11.33 1.99
C ASP A 8 -12.83 12.21 2.49
N ASP A 9 -12.46 11.99 3.74
CA ASP A 9 -11.42 12.72 4.48
C ASP A 9 -10.39 11.70 4.96
N GLU A 10 -9.80 10.99 4.00
CA GLU A 10 -8.62 10.13 4.20
C GLU A 10 -7.47 10.62 3.33
N ASN A 11 -7.23 11.95 3.26
CA ASN A 11 -5.89 12.48 3.02
C ASN A 11 -5.19 12.55 4.38
N SER A 12 -4.81 11.40 4.94
CA SER A 12 -3.80 11.40 6.00
C SER A 12 -2.45 11.32 5.30
N ASP A 13 -1.62 12.33 5.45
CA ASP A 13 -0.32 12.55 4.78
C ASP A 13 0.76 11.46 5.01
N ASP A 14 0.39 10.25 5.45
CA ASP A 14 1.26 9.11 5.73
C ASP A 14 0.78 7.83 4.99
N ASP A 15 0.18 7.97 3.81
CA ASP A 15 -0.12 6.83 2.94
C ASP A 15 1.21 6.24 2.42
N ILE A 16 1.77 5.30 3.18
CA ILE A 16 2.92 4.50 2.77
C ILE A 16 2.52 3.75 1.49
N ASP A 17 3.05 4.20 0.35
CA ASP A 17 2.79 3.57 -0.94
C ASP A 17 3.54 2.23 -1.00
N VAL A 18 2.87 1.17 -0.56
CA VAL A 18 3.38 -0.22 -0.60
C VAL A 18 3.59 -0.73 -2.03
N TYR A 19 3.15 0.00 -3.06
CA TYR A 19 3.47 -0.29 -4.46
C TYR A 19 4.76 0.41 -4.92
N ALA A 20 5.33 1.31 -4.12
CA ALA A 20 6.66 1.85 -4.38
C ALA A 20 7.74 0.82 -4.01
N LYS A 21 8.65 0.56 -4.93
CA LYS A 21 9.76 -0.39 -4.72
C LYS A 21 10.56 -0.12 -3.44
N ASP A 22 10.93 1.13 -3.19
CA ASP A 22 11.76 1.53 -2.05
C ASP A 22 11.06 1.23 -0.71
N VAL A 23 9.73 1.35 -0.68
CA VAL A 23 8.90 1.02 0.49
C VAL A 23 8.84 -0.49 0.70
N ARG A 24 8.64 -1.28 -0.36
CA ARG A 24 8.61 -2.76 -0.26
C ARG A 24 9.94 -3.33 0.20
N GLU A 25 11.06 -2.78 -0.28
CA GLU A 25 12.40 -3.20 0.16
C GLU A 25 12.57 -2.95 1.67
N SER A 26 12.15 -1.79 2.18
CA SER A 26 12.19 -1.50 3.63
C SER A 26 11.32 -2.48 4.43
N LEU A 27 10.11 -2.78 3.95
CA LEU A 27 9.20 -3.71 4.64
C LEU A 27 9.70 -5.17 4.61
N LEU A 28 10.41 -5.57 3.54
CA LEU A 28 11.09 -6.85 3.47
C LEU A 28 12.24 -6.95 4.49
N GLU A 29 13.01 -5.87 4.67
CA GLU A 29 14.11 -5.82 5.63
C GLU A 29 13.61 -5.88 7.09
N ASP A 30 12.45 -5.29 7.36
CA ASP A 30 11.81 -5.27 8.68
C ASP A 30 10.99 -6.54 9.01
N ASP A 31 11.02 -7.57 8.13
CA ASP A 31 10.18 -8.77 8.20
C ASP A 31 8.65 -8.46 8.22
N GLU A 32 8.25 -7.25 7.84
CA GLU A 32 6.85 -6.83 7.71
C GLU A 32 6.22 -7.30 6.40
N LEU A 33 7.05 -7.62 5.41
CA LEU A 33 6.64 -8.17 4.12
C LEU A 33 7.35 -9.49 3.85
N THR A 34 6.61 -10.52 3.45
CA THR A 34 7.22 -11.77 3.03
C THR A 34 7.74 -11.69 1.59
N PRO A 35 8.72 -12.52 1.20
CA PRO A 35 9.18 -12.59 -0.20
C PRO A 35 8.06 -12.91 -1.21
N ILE A 36 7.00 -13.59 -0.76
CA ILE A 36 5.84 -13.91 -1.62
C ILE A 36 4.96 -12.68 -1.82
N GLU A 37 4.72 -11.91 -0.75
CA GLU A 37 3.93 -10.68 -0.80
C GLU A 37 4.64 -9.59 -1.60
N GLU A 38 5.97 -9.46 -1.48
CA GLU A 38 6.72 -8.53 -2.32
C GLU A 38 6.61 -8.87 -3.80
N ALA A 39 6.76 -10.15 -4.17
CA ALA A 39 6.61 -10.57 -5.56
C ALA A 39 5.20 -10.32 -6.11
N PHE A 40 4.17 -10.45 -5.27
CA PHE A 40 2.78 -10.13 -5.62
C PHE A 40 2.60 -8.62 -5.86
N LEU A 41 3.11 -7.77 -4.96
CA LEU A 41 3.01 -6.32 -5.07
C LEU A 41 3.84 -5.76 -6.22
N ALA A 42 5.04 -6.29 -6.46
CA ALA A 42 5.89 -5.93 -7.59
C ALA A 42 5.22 -6.20 -8.95
N GLY A 43 4.40 -7.26 -9.04
CA GLY A 43 3.64 -7.56 -10.26
C GLY A 43 2.57 -6.53 -10.64
N TYR A 44 2.15 -5.66 -9.71
CA TYR A 44 1.25 -4.54 -10.00
C TYR A 44 1.97 -3.32 -10.58
N GLU A 45 3.30 -3.20 -10.46
CA GLU A 45 4.06 -2.09 -11.07
C GLU A 45 3.98 -2.10 -12.61
N ASP A 46 3.96 -3.29 -13.21
CA ASP A 46 3.85 -3.45 -14.67
C ASP A 46 2.42 -3.25 -15.22
N ALA A 47 1.42 -3.17 -14.33
CA ALA A 47 0.01 -3.05 -14.70
C ALA A 47 -0.50 -1.59 -14.73
N VAL A 48 0.36 -0.60 -14.43
CA VAL A 48 0.03 0.84 -14.32
C VAL A 48 0.73 1.66 -15.42
#